data_AF-A0A444X7R7-F1
#
_entry.id   AF-A0A444X7R7-F1
#
_cell.length_a   1.000
_cell.length_b   1.000
_cell.length_c   1.000
_cell.angle_alpha   90.00
_cell.angle_beta   90.00
_cell.angle_gamma   90.00
#
_symmetry.space_group_name_H-M   'P 1'
#
loop_
_entity.id
_entity.type
_entity.pdbx_description
1 polymer ?
#
loop_
_entity_poly.entity_id
_entity_poly.type
_entity_poly.pdbx_seq_one_letter_code
_entity_poly.pdbx_strand_id
1 'polypeptide(L)'
;MPVMRLYSLTAMMEDIQENLFPSSLPNEQPLSIDEELWLMAEERAQEILCIIQPNVISEVNRKEIIGYVQRLITGYYGAEVFTFGSVPLKTYLPDGDIDLTALGHENAEEDLAQTVFSILESSDNTEFQVKDVQHIRAQV
;
A
#
# COMPACT_ATOMS: atom_id res chain seq x y z
N MET A 1 22.22 -19.81 -4.77
CA MET A 1 21.98 -18.52 -4.10
C MET A 1 22.70 -18.59 -2.75
N PRO A 2 23.77 -17.83 -2.50
CA PRO A 2 24.57 -18.00 -1.30
C PRO A 2 23.92 -17.29 -0.11
N VAL A 3 23.81 -18.00 1.01
CA VAL A 3 23.34 -17.48 2.30
C VAL A 3 24.45 -16.60 2.88
N MET A 4 24.15 -15.33 3.12
CA MET A 4 25.07 -14.38 3.74
C MET A 4 25.15 -14.69 5.24
N ARG A 5 26.29 -15.21 5.72
CA ARG A 5 26.58 -15.33 7.16
C ARG A 5 26.99 -13.96 7.70
N LEU A 6 26.20 -13.42 8.62
CA LEU A 6 26.58 -12.24 9.39
C LEU A 6 27.51 -12.67 10.53
N TYR A 7 28.76 -12.20 10.52
CA TYR A 7 29.69 -12.38 11.64
C TYR A 7 29.34 -11.36 12.73
N SER A 8 29.08 -11.84 13.95
CA SER A 8 28.90 -10.98 15.13
C SER A 8 30.27 -10.50 15.62
N LEU A 9 30.48 -9.18 15.61
CA LEU A 9 31.64 -8.52 16.20
C LEU A 9 31.33 -8.25 17.68
N THR A 10 31.76 -9.14 18.58
CA THR A 10 31.77 -8.84 20.02
C THR A 10 32.97 -7.97 20.33
N ALA A 11 32.74 -6.66 20.45
CA ALA A 11 33.70 -5.73 21.03
C ALA A 11 33.79 -5.98 22.54
N MET A 12 35.00 -6.32 23.00
CA MET A 12 35.37 -6.35 24.42
C MET A 12 35.27 -4.93 24.99
N MET A 13 34.50 -4.73 26.06
CA MET A 13 34.43 -3.46 26.77
C MET A 13 34.79 -3.69 28.24
N GLU A 14 35.89 -3.07 28.64
CA GLU A 14 36.56 -3.21 29.94
C GLU A 14 35.78 -2.59 31.10
N ASP A 15 36.03 -3.14 32.29
CA ASP A 15 35.48 -2.76 33.60
C ASP A 15 35.72 -1.30 34.00
N ILE A 16 34.66 -0.59 34.41
CA ILE A 16 34.74 0.50 35.39
C ILE A 16 33.54 0.40 36.34
N GLN A 17 33.80 0.12 37.62
CA GLN A 17 32.84 0.28 38.72
C GLN A 17 32.78 1.74 39.16
N GLU A 18 31.58 2.32 39.33
CA GLU A 18 31.27 3.27 40.40
C GLU A 18 29.74 3.50 40.58
N ASN A 19 29.23 3.01 41.72
CA ASN A 19 28.09 3.35 42.59
C ASN A 19 26.79 4.11 42.14
N LEU A 20 25.67 3.50 42.61
CA LEU A 20 24.43 4.07 43.19
C LEU A 20 23.34 4.71 42.30
N PHE A 21 22.44 3.87 41.75
CA PHE A 21 21.03 4.19 41.49
C PHE A 21 20.15 2.94 41.73
N PRO A 22 18.91 3.05 42.26
CA PRO A 22 18.01 1.90 42.36
C PRO A 22 17.44 1.60 40.96
N SER A 23 18.07 0.68 40.23
CA SER A 23 17.56 0.18 38.96
C SER A 23 16.72 -1.08 39.20
N SER A 24 15.40 -0.94 39.15
CA SER A 24 14.54 -2.06 38.81
C SER A 24 13.47 -1.58 37.85
N LEU A 25 13.90 -1.22 36.63
CA LEU A 25 13.06 -1.44 35.47
C LEU A 25 12.95 -2.96 35.30
N PRO A 26 11.76 -3.52 35.00
CA PRO A 26 11.67 -4.92 34.61
C PRO A 26 12.65 -5.11 33.46
N ASN A 27 13.59 -6.05 33.62
CA ASN A 27 14.45 -6.48 32.53
C ASN A 27 13.53 -7.17 31.52
N GLU A 28 12.91 -6.40 30.63
CA GLU A 28 12.27 -6.92 29.43
C GLU A 28 13.38 -7.41 28.51
N GLN A 29 13.96 -8.56 28.88
CA GLN A 29 14.78 -9.30 27.95
C GLN A 29 13.89 -9.57 26.74
N PRO A 30 14.32 -9.18 25.52
CA PRO A 30 13.58 -9.51 24.32
C PRO A 30 13.28 -11.00 24.36
N LEU A 31 11.99 -11.37 24.31
CA LEU A 31 11.59 -12.77 24.28
C LEU A 31 12.36 -13.42 23.13
N SER A 32 13.28 -14.33 23.47
CA SER A 32 14.04 -15.08 22.49
C SER A 32 13.04 -16.01 21.80
N ILE A 33 12.61 -15.64 20.60
CA ILE A 33 11.82 -16.52 19.75
C ILE A 33 12.75 -17.65 19.31
N ASP A 34 12.28 -18.88 19.51
CA ASP A 34 13.00 -20.09 19.14
C ASP A 34 13.23 -20.18 17.62
N GLU A 35 14.34 -20.79 17.20
CA GLU A 35 14.72 -20.87 15.78
C GLU A 35 13.69 -21.67 14.96
N GLU A 36 13.10 -22.72 15.53
CA GLU A 36 12.05 -23.51 14.87
C GLU A 36 10.78 -22.68 14.67
N LEU A 37 10.41 -21.87 15.67
CA LEU A 37 9.26 -20.97 15.57
C LEU A 37 9.48 -19.87 14.52
N TRP A 38 10.69 -19.34 14.40
CA TRP A 38 11.05 -18.40 13.33
C TRP A 38 10.95 -19.04 11.95
N LEU A 39 11.48 -20.25 11.79
CA LEU A 39 11.40 -20.98 10.51
C LEU A 39 9.94 -21.23 10.13
N MET A 40 9.13 -21.70 11.08
CA MET A 40 7.70 -21.88 10.85
C MET A 40 7.01 -20.57 10.47
N ALA A 41 7.33 -19.46 11.15
CA ALA A 41 6.75 -18.15 10.84
C ALA A 41 7.12 -17.68 9.42
N GLU A 42 8.38 -17.86 9.03
CA GLU A 42 8.87 -17.53 7.69
C GLU A 42 8.18 -18.38 6.61
N GLU A 43 8.06 -19.69 6.81
CA GLU A 43 7.35 -20.59 5.90
C GLU A 43 5.88 -20.16 5.73
N ARG A 44 5.20 -19.83 6.83
CA ARG A 44 3.82 -19.34 6.78
C ARG A 44 3.71 -17.98 6.09
N ALA A 45 4.63 -17.06 6.34
CA ALA A 45 4.66 -15.78 5.66
C ALA A 45 4.84 -15.96 4.15
N GLN A 46 5.73 -16.86 3.73
CA GLN A 46 5.97 -17.18 2.32
C GLN A 46 4.73 -17.79 1.65
N GLU A 47 4.01 -18.69 2.33
CA GLU A 47 2.73 -19.24 1.84
C GLU A 47 1.70 -18.14 1.57
N ILE A 48 1.57 -17.19 2.51
CA ILE A 48 0.66 -16.04 2.36
C ILE A 48 1.10 -15.16 1.20
N LEU A 49 2.39 -14.78 1.13
CA LEU A 49 2.93 -13.92 0.08
C LEU A 49 2.71 -14.52 -1.31
N CYS A 50 2.85 -15.84 -1.47
CA CYS A 50 2.57 -16.51 -2.75
C CYS A 50 1.14 -16.28 -3.24
N ILE A 51 0.18 -16.11 -2.34
CA ILE A 51 -1.24 -15.88 -2.64
C ILE A 51 -1.51 -14.40 -2.90
N ILE A 52 -0.95 -13.52 -2.06
CA ILE A 52 -1.34 -12.09 -2.01
C ILE A 52 -0.40 -11.15 -2.77
N GLN A 53 0.72 -11.65 -3.30
CA GLN A 53 1.61 -10.82 -4.10
C GLN A 53 0.91 -10.33 -5.38
N PRO A 54 1.31 -9.16 -5.90
CA PRO A 54 0.91 -8.71 -7.23
C PRO A 54 1.05 -9.80 -8.29
N ASN A 55 0.03 -9.95 -9.12
CA ASN A 55 0.02 -10.94 -10.20
C ASN A 55 -0.43 -10.33 -11.53
N VAL A 56 -0.09 -11.02 -12.62
CA VAL A 56 -0.30 -10.54 -13.99
C VAL A 56 -1.77 -10.23 -14.28
N ILE A 57 -2.70 -11.02 -13.76
CA ILE A 57 -4.14 -10.81 -13.99
C ILE A 57 -4.58 -9.49 -13.33
N SER A 58 -4.22 -9.30 -12.07
CA SER A 58 -4.49 -8.05 -11.34
C SER A 58 -3.82 -6.84 -11.99
N GLU A 59 -2.59 -6.98 -12.51
CA GLU A 59 -1.86 -5.92 -13.21
C GLU A 59 -2.54 -5.48 -14.50
N VAL A 60 -3.01 -6.43 -15.31
CA VAL A 60 -3.71 -6.13 -16.57
C VAL A 60 -5.05 -5.45 -16.27
N ASN A 61 -5.88 -6.02 -15.40
CA ASN A 61 -7.17 -5.45 -15.04
C ASN A 61 -7.02 -4.03 -14.48
N ARG A 62 -6.06 -3.83 -13.57
CA ARG A 62 -5.75 -2.53 -12.99
C ARG A 62 -5.30 -1.53 -14.05
N LYS A 63 -4.47 -1.93 -15.02
CA LYS A 63 -4.05 -1.07 -16.12
C LYS A 63 -5.22 -0.64 -17.01
N GLU A 64 -6.15 -1.55 -17.30
CA GLU A 64 -7.35 -1.25 -18.08
C GLU A 64 -8.26 -0.25 -17.35
N ILE A 65 -8.54 -0.50 -16.06
CA ILE A 65 -9.36 0.39 -15.23
C ILE A 65 -8.70 1.77 -15.09
N ILE A 66 -7.41 1.83 -14.76
CA ILE A 66 -6.66 3.10 -14.67
C ILE A 66 -6.74 3.85 -15.99
N GLY A 67 -6.48 3.17 -17.11
CA GLY A 67 -6.55 3.80 -18.43
C GLY A 67 -7.94 4.34 -18.75
N TYR A 68 -8.99 3.61 -18.40
CA TYR A 68 -10.38 4.06 -18.58
C TYR A 68 -10.67 5.30 -17.73
N VAL A 69 -10.38 5.29 -16.43
CA VAL A 69 -10.65 6.43 -15.54
C VAL A 69 -9.81 7.65 -15.93
N GLN A 70 -8.55 7.46 -16.33
CA GLN A 70 -7.71 8.53 -16.86
C GLN A 70 -8.34 9.17 -18.11
N ARG A 71 -8.74 8.37 -19.12
CA ARG A 71 -9.40 8.89 -20.33
C ARG A 71 -10.70 9.61 -20.01
N LEU A 72 -11.48 9.08 -19.08
CA LEU A 72 -12.72 9.69 -18.63
C LEU A 72 -12.46 11.08 -18.05
N ILE A 73 -11.66 11.17 -16.98
CA ILE A 73 -11.43 12.43 -16.28
C ILE A 73 -10.73 13.46 -17.16
N THR A 74 -9.68 13.05 -17.89
CA THR A 74 -8.96 13.96 -18.80
C THR A 74 -9.85 14.42 -19.96
N GLY A 75 -10.69 13.55 -20.52
CA GLY A 75 -11.56 13.88 -21.65
C GLY A 75 -12.66 14.89 -21.29
N TYR A 76 -13.23 14.80 -20.09
CA TYR A 76 -14.31 15.71 -19.66
C TYR A 76 -13.79 17.01 -19.05
N TYR A 77 -12.61 16.98 -18.42
CA TYR A 77 -12.19 18.09 -17.54
C TYR A 77 -10.78 18.62 -17.80
N GLY A 78 -10.00 17.97 -18.66
CA GLY A 78 -8.61 18.34 -18.92
C GLY A 78 -7.68 18.17 -17.71
N ALA A 79 -8.13 17.47 -16.66
CA ALA A 79 -7.32 17.18 -15.49
C ALA A 79 -6.30 16.06 -15.77
N GLU A 80 -5.15 16.15 -15.12
CA GLU A 80 -4.11 15.12 -15.15
C GLU A 80 -4.35 14.11 -14.02
N VAL A 81 -4.40 12.82 -14.35
CA VAL A 81 -4.75 11.77 -13.39
C VAL A 81 -3.57 10.82 -13.17
N PHE A 82 -3.17 10.68 -11.91
CA PHE A 82 -2.04 9.88 -11.48
C PHE A 82 -2.47 8.79 -10.52
N THR A 83 -1.79 7.64 -10.56
CA THR A 83 -1.91 6.63 -9.51
C THR A 83 -1.09 7.03 -8.29
N PHE A 84 -1.65 6.83 -7.10
CA PHE A 84 -0.94 6.96 -5.84
C PHE A 84 -1.07 5.65 -5.04
N GLY A 85 -0.48 5.60 -3.84
CA GLY A 85 -0.68 4.51 -2.91
C GLY A 85 0.00 3.21 -3.34
N SER A 86 -0.72 2.11 -3.20
CA SER A 86 -0.19 0.75 -3.37
C SER A 86 0.28 0.44 -4.79
N VAL A 87 -0.34 1.07 -5.79
CA VAL A 87 -0.13 0.80 -7.23
C VAL A 87 1.30 1.08 -7.69
N PRO A 88 1.82 2.32 -7.59
CA PRO A 88 3.18 2.62 -8.00
C PRO A 88 4.22 1.85 -7.20
N LEU A 89 3.89 1.44 -5.97
CA LEU A 89 4.79 0.70 -5.07
C LEU A 89 4.77 -0.82 -5.30
N LYS A 90 3.79 -1.34 -6.05
CA LYS A 90 3.51 -2.78 -6.18
C LYS A 90 3.34 -3.49 -4.83
N THR A 91 2.66 -2.84 -3.89
CA THR A 91 2.35 -3.40 -2.57
C THR A 91 0.86 -3.69 -2.39
N TYR A 92 0.10 -3.74 -3.48
CA TYR A 92 -1.32 -4.08 -3.46
C TYR A 92 -1.55 -5.58 -3.35
N LEU A 93 -2.68 -5.93 -2.72
CA LEU A 93 -3.27 -7.26 -2.84
C LEU A 93 -3.91 -7.42 -4.23
N PRO A 94 -4.11 -8.65 -4.74
CA PRO A 94 -4.68 -8.88 -6.07
C PRO A 94 -6.05 -8.22 -6.28
N ASP A 95 -6.81 -8.07 -5.20
CA ASP A 95 -8.14 -7.47 -5.12
C ASP A 95 -8.15 -6.11 -4.41
N GLY A 96 -6.99 -5.52 -4.14
CA GLY A 96 -6.88 -4.23 -3.45
C GLY A 96 -7.31 -3.02 -4.30
N ASP A 97 -7.65 -1.93 -3.62
CA ASP A 97 -8.21 -0.70 -4.21
C ASP A 97 -7.25 0.09 -5.11
N ILE A 98 -7.82 0.84 -6.06
CA ILE A 98 -7.08 1.76 -6.94
C ILE A 98 -7.18 3.19 -6.43
N ASP A 99 -6.07 3.71 -5.90
CA ASP A 99 -5.97 5.11 -5.53
C ASP A 99 -5.56 5.96 -6.74
N LEU A 100 -6.40 6.94 -7.08
CA LEU A 100 -6.15 7.92 -8.13
C LEU A 100 -6.20 9.33 -7.55
N THR A 101 -5.35 10.20 -8.08
CA THR A 101 -5.34 11.64 -7.78
C THR A 101 -5.48 12.40 -9.08
N ALA A 102 -6.47 13.29 -9.16
CA ALA A 102 -6.66 14.19 -10.29
C ALA A 102 -6.16 15.60 -9.93
N LEU A 103 -5.30 16.16 -10.78
CA LEU A 103 -4.80 17.52 -10.66
C LEU A 103 -5.45 18.36 -11.76
N GLY A 104 -6.26 19.34 -11.34
CA GLY A 104 -6.95 20.29 -12.22
C GLY A 104 -6.49 21.73 -12.01
N HIS A 105 -7.02 22.64 -12.82
CA HIS A 105 -6.78 24.09 -12.67
C HIS A 105 -7.56 24.66 -11.47
N GLU A 106 -7.12 25.80 -10.94
CA GLU A 106 -7.79 26.52 -9.83
C GLU A 106 -9.29 26.76 -10.12
N ASN A 107 -10.15 26.55 -9.10
CA ASN A 107 -11.62 26.68 -9.06
C ASN A 107 -12.47 25.55 -9.68
N ALA A 108 -11.91 24.36 -9.83
CA ALA A 108 -12.50 23.30 -10.64
C ALA A 108 -12.83 22.00 -9.84
N GLU A 109 -12.57 21.99 -8.52
CA GLU A 109 -12.60 20.76 -7.70
C GLU A 109 -14.01 20.24 -7.43
N GLU A 110 -14.95 21.10 -6.99
CA GLU A 110 -16.31 20.67 -6.64
C GLU A 110 -17.11 20.25 -7.89
N ASP A 111 -16.81 20.87 -9.04
CA ASP A 111 -17.41 20.55 -10.33
C ASP A 111 -16.85 19.24 -10.91
N LEU A 112 -15.55 18.96 -10.71
CA LEU A 112 -14.92 17.72 -11.18
C LEU A 112 -15.53 16.48 -10.50
N ALA A 113 -15.54 16.45 -9.16
CA ALA A 113 -16.00 15.27 -8.42
C ALA A 113 -17.47 14.94 -8.72
N GLN A 114 -18.32 15.97 -8.81
CA GLN A 114 -19.73 15.80 -9.13
C GLN A 114 -19.95 15.37 -10.58
N THR A 115 -19.18 15.92 -11.53
CA THR A 115 -19.24 15.53 -12.95
C THR A 115 -18.84 14.08 -13.13
N VAL A 116 -17.73 13.66 -12.52
CA VAL A 116 -17.27 12.26 -12.57
C VAL A 116 -18.31 11.33 -11.95
N PHE A 117 -18.88 11.69 -10.80
CA PHE A 117 -19.95 10.92 -10.17
C PHE A 117 -21.14 10.72 -11.12
N SER A 118 -21.66 11.79 -11.74
CA SER A 118 -22.80 11.70 -12.65
C SER A 118 -22.51 10.87 -13.91
N ILE A 119 -21.29 10.93 -14.43
CA ILE A 119 -20.90 10.10 -15.59
C ILE A 119 -20.80 8.63 -15.21
N LEU A 120 -20.21 8.31 -14.05
CA LEU A 120 -20.09 6.92 -13.59
C LEU A 120 -21.45 6.32 -13.20
N GLU A 121 -22.39 7.13 -12.71
CA GLU A 121 -23.77 6.70 -12.42
C GLU A 121 -24.58 6.49 -13.71
N SER A 122 -24.26 7.20 -14.79
CA SER A 122 -24.96 7.06 -16.06
C SER A 122 -24.80 5.66 -16.67
N SER A 123 -25.92 5.05 -17.10
CA SER A 123 -25.94 3.71 -17.72
C SER A 123 -25.45 3.69 -19.17
N ASP A 124 -25.02 4.83 -19.70
CA ASP A 124 -24.68 4.99 -21.12
C ASP A 124 -23.23 4.58 -21.43
N ASN A 125 -22.44 4.21 -20.42
CA ASN A 125 -21.07 3.77 -20.62
C ASN A 125 -21.00 2.32 -21.12
N THR A 126 -20.35 2.11 -22.26
CA THR A 126 -20.26 0.80 -22.93
C THR A 126 -19.01 0.00 -22.59
N GLU A 127 -17.98 0.64 -22.01
CA GLU A 127 -16.70 -0.03 -21.70
C GLU A 127 -16.76 -0.77 -20.36
N PHE A 128 -17.34 -0.15 -19.32
CA PHE A 128 -17.46 -0.73 -17.99
C PHE A 128 -18.86 -0.50 -17.41
N GLN A 129 -19.41 -1.55 -16.79
CA GLN A 129 -20.58 -1.42 -15.93
C GLN A 129 -20.13 -1.04 -14.53
N VAL A 130 -20.21 0.24 -14.20
CA VAL A 130 -19.90 0.74 -12.86
C VAL A 130 -21.14 0.57 -11.96
N LYS A 131 -20.92 0.11 -10.73
CA LYS A 131 -21.97 -0.13 -9.73
C LYS A 131 -21.59 0.56 -8.43
N ASP A 132 -22.59 0.80 -7.60
CA ASP A 132 -22.40 1.28 -6.22
C ASP A 132 -21.57 2.58 -6.13
N VAL A 133 -21.77 3.49 -7.08
CA VAL A 133 -21.07 4.78 -7.14
C VAL A 133 -21.46 5.62 -5.93
N GLN A 134 -20.47 6.13 -5.19
CA GLN A 134 -20.67 6.99 -4.04
C GLN A 134 -19.77 8.23 -4.12
N HIS A 135 -20.32 9.40 -3.84
CA HIS A 135 -19.56 10.64 -3.68
C HIS A 135 -19.43 10.95 -2.18
N ILE A 136 -18.21 10.93 -1.66
CA ILE A 136 -17.90 11.20 -0.24
C ILE A 136 -17.04 12.46 -0.17
N ARG A 137 -17.56 13.48 0.54
CA ARG A 137 -16.82 14.71 0.82
C ARG A 137 -16.07 14.56 2.13
N ALA A 138 -14.76 14.31 2.05
CA ALA A 138 -13.89 14.28 3.22
C ALA A 138 -13.63 15.70 3.74
N GLN A 139 -13.62 15.87 5.07
CA GLN A 139 -13.04 17.06 5.70
C GLN A 139 -11.57 16.77 5.99
N VAL A 140 -10.70 17.71 5.61
CA VAL A 140 -9.25 17.62 5.81
C VAL A 140 -8.82 18.67 6.82
#